data_AF-L7VQC0-F1
#
_entry.id   AF-L7VQC0-F1
#
_cell.length_a   1.000
_cell.length_b   1.000
_cell.length_c   1.000
_cell.angle_alpha   90.00
_cell.angle_beta   90.00
_cell.angle_gamma   90.00
#
_symmetry.space_group_name_H-M   'P 1'
#
loop_
_entity.id
_entity.type
_entity.pdbx_description
1 polymer ?
#
loop_
_entity_poly.entity_id
_entity_poly.type
_entity_poly.pdbx_seq_one_letter_code
_entity_poly.pdbx_strand_id
1 'polypeptide(L)'
;MLFGSKEGKIASLIKKGKWEVLSKKYLNADSDTKIILARECAKANDPGVNSLLSTLLRDPDPKVQMEAVKALAVTGKDHEVAQLQWLLEHVPDNNQELKEAIEHAIGNCRGRR
;
A
#
# COMPACT_ATOMS: atom_id res chain seq x y z
N MET A 1 -9.81 -22.71 0.68
CA MET A 1 -9.59 -21.53 1.53
C MET A 1 -8.19 -21.64 2.14
N LEU A 2 -7.18 -20.96 1.59
CA LEU A 2 -5.76 -21.16 1.94
C LEU A 2 -5.03 -19.87 2.36
N PHE A 3 -5.76 -18.76 2.49
CA PHE A 3 -5.13 -17.46 2.67
C PHE A 3 -4.74 -17.19 4.13
N GLY A 4 -5.62 -17.42 5.11
CA GLY A 4 -5.50 -16.91 6.50
C GLY A 4 -4.18 -17.13 7.26
N SER A 5 -3.30 -18.05 6.84
CA SER A 5 -1.95 -18.19 7.39
C SER A 5 -1.03 -17.01 7.04
N LYS A 6 -1.15 -16.44 5.83
CA LYS A 6 -0.30 -15.33 5.39
C LYS A 6 -0.76 -14.01 6.00
N GLU A 7 -2.07 -13.70 5.98
CA GLU A 7 -2.63 -12.49 6.61
C GLU A 7 -2.24 -12.42 8.09
N GLY A 8 -2.51 -13.50 8.85
CA GLY A 8 -2.22 -13.50 10.29
C GLY A 8 -0.75 -13.31 10.62
N LYS A 9 0.16 -13.84 9.78
CA LYS A 9 1.60 -13.63 9.93
C LYS A 9 2.00 -12.19 9.63
N ILE A 10 1.51 -11.62 8.53
CA ILE A 10 1.79 -10.25 8.15
C ILE A 10 1.26 -9.28 9.21
N ALA A 11 -0.01 -9.43 9.61
CA ALA A 11 -0.63 -8.61 10.66
C ALA A 11 0.15 -8.68 11.98
N SER A 12 0.61 -9.88 12.38
CA SER A 12 1.42 -10.06 13.58
C SER A 12 2.78 -9.36 13.47
N LEU A 13 3.41 -9.38 12.30
CA LEU A 13 4.68 -8.68 12.05
C LEU A 13 4.51 -7.16 12.06
N ILE A 14 3.43 -6.64 11.47
CA ILE A 14 3.09 -5.21 11.49
C ILE A 14 2.88 -4.75 12.94
N LYS A 15 2.03 -5.45 13.70
CA LYS A 15 1.77 -5.13 15.12
C LYS A 15 3.03 -5.14 15.98
N LYS A 16 4.02 -5.96 15.63
CA LYS A 16 5.32 -6.07 16.32
C LYS A 16 6.38 -5.11 15.78
N GLY A 17 6.06 -4.27 14.81
CA GLY A 17 7.01 -3.34 14.17
C GLY A 17 8.17 -4.04 13.47
N LYS A 18 7.98 -5.27 12.97
CA LYS A 18 9.05 -6.07 12.32
C LYS A 18 9.24 -5.67 10.85
N TRP A 19 9.49 -4.38 10.62
CA TRP A 19 9.60 -3.76 9.29
C TRP A 19 10.68 -4.39 8.41
N GLU A 20 11.83 -4.72 9.00
CA GLU A 20 12.93 -5.46 8.33
C GLU A 20 12.46 -6.78 7.70
N VAL A 21 11.65 -7.55 8.43
CA VAL A 21 11.14 -8.84 7.95
C VAL A 21 10.09 -8.64 6.87
N LEU A 22 9.19 -7.66 7.07
CA LEU A 22 8.18 -7.30 6.08
C LEU A 22 8.82 -6.86 4.76
N SER A 23 9.83 -5.99 4.82
CA SER A 23 10.56 -5.52 3.64
C SER A 23 11.29 -6.67 2.94
N LYS A 24 12.15 -7.41 3.65
CA LYS A 24 12.98 -8.47 3.01
C LYS A 24 12.15 -9.60 2.41
N LYS A 25 11.09 -10.02 3.10
CA LYS A 25 10.34 -11.24 2.75
C LYS A 25 9.10 -10.98 1.91
N TYR A 26 8.36 -9.91 2.18
CA TYR A 26 7.02 -9.72 1.61
C TYR A 26 6.99 -8.70 0.48
N LEU A 27 7.88 -7.71 0.45
CA LEU A 27 7.99 -6.81 -0.71
C LEU A 27 8.59 -7.49 -1.94
N ASN A 28 9.36 -8.57 -1.77
CA ASN A 28 9.98 -9.33 -2.85
C ASN A 28 9.20 -10.62 -3.22
N ALA A 29 8.00 -10.80 -2.67
CA ALA A 29 7.18 -12.01 -2.89
C ALA A 29 6.39 -11.93 -4.22
N ASP A 30 5.53 -12.92 -4.46
CA ASP A 30 4.54 -12.87 -5.55
C ASP A 30 3.51 -11.73 -5.36
N SER A 31 2.85 -11.31 -6.45
CA SER A 31 1.85 -10.23 -6.45
C SER A 31 0.72 -10.46 -5.44
N ASP A 32 0.23 -11.70 -5.30
CA ASP A 32 -0.83 -12.04 -4.35
C ASP A 32 -0.38 -11.74 -2.90
N THR A 33 0.86 -12.08 -2.58
CA THR A 33 1.44 -11.83 -1.26
C THR A 33 1.65 -10.34 -1.00
N LYS A 34 2.05 -9.56 -2.01
CA LYS A 34 2.15 -8.09 -1.92
C LYS A 34 0.79 -7.43 -1.73
N ILE A 35 -0.24 -7.92 -2.42
CA ILE A 35 -1.64 -7.49 -2.24
C ILE A 35 -2.10 -7.75 -0.81
N ILE A 36 -1.83 -8.94 -0.27
CA ILE A 36 -2.14 -9.25 1.12
C ILE A 36 -1.39 -8.32 2.06
N LEU A 37 -0.10 -8.03 1.80
CA LEU A 37 0.68 -7.08 2.58
C LEU A 37 0.01 -5.70 2.61
N ALA A 38 -0.34 -5.13 1.46
CA ALA A 38 -1.00 -3.83 1.38
C ALA A 38 -2.33 -3.80 2.15
N ARG A 39 -3.15 -4.86 2.03
CA ARG A 39 -4.42 -4.97 2.76
C ARG A 39 -4.24 -5.02 4.27
N GLU A 40 -3.26 -5.78 4.77
CA GLU A 40 -2.97 -5.84 6.20
C GLU A 40 -2.39 -4.52 6.72
N CYS A 41 -1.61 -3.79 5.91
CA CYS A 41 -1.19 -2.43 6.23
C CYS A 41 -2.38 -1.48 6.42
N ALA A 42 -3.37 -1.52 5.51
CA ALA A 42 -4.59 -0.71 5.64
C ALA A 42 -5.35 -1.02 6.94
N LYS A 43 -5.50 -2.31 7.29
CA LYS A 43 -6.18 -2.77 8.52
C LYS A 43 -5.46 -2.33 9.79
N ALA A 44 -4.13 -2.27 9.76
CA ALA A 44 -3.35 -1.85 10.90
C ALA A 44 -3.57 -0.37 11.26
N ASN A 45 -3.94 0.46 10.28
CA ASN A 45 -4.14 1.90 10.45
C ASN A 45 -2.96 2.59 11.16
N ASP A 46 -1.75 2.14 10.85
CA ASP A 46 -0.50 2.60 11.46
C ASP A 46 0.38 3.27 10.41
N PRO A 47 0.71 4.57 10.54
CA PRO A 47 1.59 5.27 9.60
C PRO A 47 2.97 4.63 9.41
N GLY A 48 3.44 3.79 10.34
CA GLY A 48 4.70 3.05 10.21
C GLY A 48 4.74 2.12 8.98
N VAL A 49 3.58 1.72 8.46
CA VAL A 49 3.47 0.89 7.25
C VAL A 49 3.69 1.67 5.96
N ASN A 50 3.65 3.01 6.00
CA ASN A 50 3.66 3.84 4.79
C ASN A 50 4.94 3.63 3.97
N SER A 51 6.09 3.42 4.61
CA SER A 51 7.35 3.09 3.92
C SER A 51 7.28 1.82 3.05
N LEU A 52 6.51 0.81 3.49
CA LEU A 52 6.27 -0.41 2.74
C LEU A 52 5.33 -0.12 1.56
N LEU A 53 4.26 0.65 1.82
CA LEU A 53 3.28 1.02 0.80
C LEU A 53 3.89 1.89 -0.30
N SER A 54 4.79 2.82 0.05
CA SER A 54 5.59 3.61 -0.89
C SER A 54 6.37 2.74 -1.88
N THR A 55 6.89 1.61 -1.40
CA THR A 55 7.59 0.65 -2.27
C THR A 55 6.62 -0.05 -3.20
N LEU A 56 5.44 -0.45 -2.70
CA LEU A 56 4.41 -1.12 -3.48
C LEU A 56 3.74 -0.21 -4.53
N LEU A 57 3.74 1.12 -4.35
CA LEU A 57 3.30 2.07 -5.38
C LEU A 57 4.13 1.99 -6.67
N ARG A 58 5.39 1.52 -6.57
CA ARG A 58 6.31 1.38 -7.71
C ARG A 58 6.34 -0.05 -8.27
N ASP A 59 5.44 -0.91 -7.79
CA ASP A 59 5.38 -2.29 -8.26
C ASP A 59 4.96 -2.33 -9.74
N PRO A 60 5.54 -3.23 -10.56
CA PRO A 60 5.13 -3.36 -11.96
C PRO A 60 3.71 -3.90 -12.13
N ASP A 61 3.13 -4.57 -11.11
CA ASP A 61 1.76 -5.09 -11.17
C ASP A 61 0.74 -4.00 -10.80
N PRO A 62 -0.15 -3.57 -11.71
CA PRO A 62 -1.17 -2.56 -11.43
C PRO A 62 -2.12 -2.94 -10.29
N LYS A 63 -2.33 -4.24 -10.03
CA LYS A 63 -3.17 -4.69 -8.90
C LYS A 63 -2.49 -4.43 -7.56
N VAL A 64 -1.17 -4.59 -7.51
CA VAL A 64 -0.37 -4.27 -6.31
C VAL A 64 -0.38 -2.76 -6.07
N GLN A 65 -0.19 -1.95 -7.14
CA GLN A 65 -0.29 -0.49 -7.06
C GLN A 65 -1.66 -0.05 -6.52
N MET A 66 -2.74 -0.59 -7.08
CA MET A 66 -4.12 -0.29 -6.67
C MET A 66 -4.34 -0.56 -5.17
N GLU A 67 -3.88 -1.70 -4.66
CA GLU A 67 -4.04 -2.05 -3.25
C GLU A 67 -3.16 -1.18 -2.33
N ALA A 68 -1.97 -0.79 -2.78
CA ALA A 68 -1.11 0.15 -2.06
C ALA A 68 -1.74 1.54 -1.96
N VAL A 69 -2.34 2.04 -3.06
CA VAL A 69 -3.09 3.30 -3.08
C VAL A 69 -4.27 3.27 -2.11
N LYS A 70 -5.07 2.19 -2.14
CA LYS A 70 -6.18 2.01 -1.19
C LYS A 70 -5.71 1.99 0.27
N ALA A 71 -4.56 1.36 0.54
CA ALA A 71 -3.99 1.34 1.88
C ALA A 71 -3.49 2.73 2.33
N LEU A 72 -2.86 3.50 1.44
CA LEU A 72 -2.43 4.88 1.72
C LEU A 72 -3.62 5.84 1.91
N ALA A 73 -4.76 5.58 1.24
CA ALA A 73 -5.98 6.32 1.55
C ALA A 73 -6.42 6.16 3.02
N VAL A 74 -6.01 5.10 3.73
CA VAL A 74 -6.31 4.85 5.15
C VAL A 74 -5.17 5.26 6.09
N THR A 75 -3.92 5.04 5.69
CA THR A 75 -2.74 5.16 6.56
C THR A 75 -1.84 6.37 6.24
N GLY A 76 -1.96 6.89 5.01
CA GLY A 76 -1.15 7.97 4.49
C GLY A 76 -1.42 9.30 5.18
N LYS A 77 -0.36 10.14 5.20
CA LYS A 77 -0.32 11.51 5.68
C LYS A 77 0.17 12.43 4.56
N ASP A 78 0.33 13.72 4.87
CA ASP A 78 0.88 14.71 3.94
C ASP A 78 2.20 14.28 3.28
N HIS A 79 3.03 13.48 3.98
CA HIS A 79 4.30 12.99 3.46
C HIS A 79 4.17 12.12 2.19
N GLU A 80 3.10 11.30 2.11
CA GLU A 80 2.91 10.35 1.01
C GLU A 80 2.25 10.97 -0.23
N VAL A 81 1.72 12.19 -0.12
CA VAL A 81 1.04 12.89 -1.22
C VAL A 81 1.94 13.02 -2.45
N ALA A 82 3.22 13.34 -2.27
CA ALA A 82 4.16 13.50 -3.38
C ALA A 82 4.34 12.19 -4.19
N GLN A 83 4.31 11.05 -3.52
CA GLN A 83 4.45 9.75 -4.18
C GLN A 83 3.17 9.35 -4.92
N LEU A 84 2.01 9.67 -4.35
CA LEU A 84 0.71 9.47 -5.02
C LEU A 84 0.59 10.35 -6.27
N GLN A 85 1.03 11.62 -6.19
CA GLN A 85 1.07 12.52 -7.35
C GLN A 85 2.01 11.99 -8.45
N TRP A 86 3.20 11.52 -8.08
CA TRP A 86 4.10 10.89 -9.04
C TRP A 86 3.45 9.68 -9.73
N LEU A 87 2.75 8.83 -8.98
CA LEU A 87 2.04 7.68 -9.57
C LEU A 87 0.96 8.16 -10.55
N LEU A 88 0.17 9.19 -10.19
CA LEU A 88 -0.87 9.74 -11.06
C LEU A 88 -0.33 10.19 -12.42
N GLU A 89 0.86 10.80 -12.44
CA GLU A 89 1.53 11.26 -13.67
C GLU A 89 2.04 10.11 -14.56
N HIS A 90 2.25 8.92 -13.99
CA HIS A 90 2.82 7.76 -14.68
C HIS A 90 1.78 6.67 -14.98
N VAL A 91 0.54 6.85 -14.54
CA VAL A 91 -0.57 5.92 -14.81
C VAL A 91 -1.04 6.08 -16.25
N PRO A 92 -1.13 4.98 -17.04
CA PRO A 92 -1.67 5.02 -18.39
C PRO A 92 -3.05 5.66 -18.46
N ASP A 93 -3.34 6.40 -19.54
CA ASP A 93 -4.60 7.13 -19.68
C ASP A 93 -5.85 6.27 -19.70
N ASN A 94 -5.72 5.00 -20.07
CA ASN A 94 -6.82 4.04 -20.06
C ASN A 94 -7.12 3.44 -18.68
N ASN A 95 -6.32 3.71 -17.65
CA ASN A 95 -6.50 3.16 -16.31
C ASN A 95 -7.18 4.17 -15.37
N GLN A 96 -8.42 4.52 -15.72
CA GLN A 96 -9.22 5.51 -15.01
C GLN A 96 -9.46 5.12 -13.54
N GLU A 97 -9.69 3.84 -13.26
CA GLU A 97 -9.92 3.34 -11.90
C GLU A 97 -8.74 3.66 -10.97
N LEU A 98 -7.50 3.46 -11.45
CA LEU A 98 -6.31 3.75 -10.65
C LEU A 98 -6.12 5.26 -10.45
N LYS A 99 -6.39 6.09 -11.47
CA LYS A 99 -6.34 7.55 -11.35
C LYS A 99 -7.30 8.06 -10.27
N GLU A 100 -8.56 7.62 -10.31
CA GLU A 100 -9.58 7.99 -9.31
C GLU A 100 -9.21 7.54 -7.90
N ALA A 101 -8.68 6.32 -7.76
CA ALA A 101 -8.21 5.81 -6.48
C ALA A 101 -7.06 6.66 -5.91
N ILE A 102 -6.13 7.11 -6.76
CA ILE A 102 -4.99 7.95 -6.37
C ILE A 102 -5.48 9.33 -5.92
N GLU A 103 -6.36 9.97 -6.69
CA GLU A 103 -6.93 11.28 -6.34
C GLU A 103 -7.67 11.22 -5.00
N HIS A 104 -8.47 10.16 -4.79
CA HIS A 104 -9.13 9.91 -3.51
C HIS A 104 -8.12 9.70 -2.36
N ALA A 105 -7.05 8.94 -2.59
CA ALA A 105 -6.01 8.73 -1.59
C ALA A 105 -5.30 10.05 -1.22
N ILE A 106 -4.99 10.90 -2.20
CA ILE A 106 -4.40 12.24 -1.98
C ILE A 106 -5.32 13.10 -1.11
N GLY A 107 -6.62 13.12 -1.41
CA GLY A 107 -7.61 13.86 -0.61
C GLY A 107 -7.63 13.42 0.86
N ASN A 108 -7.62 12.11 1.09
CA ASN A 108 -7.58 11.55 2.45
C ASN A 108 -6.28 11.85 3.20
N CYS A 109 -5.13 11.78 2.51
CA CYS A 109 -3.83 12.09 3.12
C CYS A 109 -3.76 13.55 3.58
N ARG A 110 -4.25 14.48 2.76
CA ARG A 110 -4.26 15.94 3.05
C ARG A 110 -5.22 16.34 4.17
N GLY A 111 -6.29 15.57 4.35
CA GLY A 111 -7.27 15.80 5.43
C GLY A 111 -6.76 15.39 6.81
N ARG A 112 -5.69 14.60 6.90
CA ARG A 112 -5.12 14.09 8.14
C ARG A 112 -3.93 14.94 8.58
N ARG A 113 -4.23 16.09 9.18
CA ARG A 113 -3.26 16.96 9.86
C ARG A 113 -3.07 16.56 11.31
#